data_AF-A0A3S9XJT1-F1
#
_entry.id   AF-A0A3S9XJT1-F1
#
_cell.length_a   1.000
_cell.length_b   1.000
_cell.length_c   1.000
_cell.angle_alpha   90.00
_cell.angle_beta   90.00
_cell.angle_gamma   90.00
#
_symmetry.space_group_name_H-M   'P 1'
#
loop_
_entity.id
_entity.type
_entity.pdbx_description
1 polymer ?
#
loop_
_entity_poly.entity_id
_entity_poly.type
_entity_poly.pdbx_seq_one_letter_code
_entity_poly.pdbx_strand_id
1 'polypeptide(L)'
;CAFVLNPATSGNVPSVSSPTPTTTPSSSSCLDYKNEAVRLASFDDWPVPDIVRPEDLARAGFYSLKNEDNTKCAFCKGVVRAWEPNDVPDIEHKRHFPACPFVISVINPRLETSSSSSRDGNLRPMHVTNIDLDGDLDELGARLGVQKHNGPKRPDYGTVESRLRSFSSWSPNLIQTPEILAQAGFYYEGLS
;
A
#
# COMPACT_ATOMS: atom_id res chain seq x y z
N CYS A 1 17.36 80.71 -34.74
CA CYS A 1 16.47 80.87 -33.57
C CYS A 1 15.39 79.79 -33.57
N ALA A 2 15.27 79.03 -32.45
CA ALA A 2 14.22 78.06 -32.01
C ALA A 2 13.81 76.93 -32.98
N PHE A 3 13.99 75.61 -32.77
CA PHE A 3 13.84 74.68 -31.62
C PHE A 3 12.38 74.45 -31.11
N VAL A 4 11.76 73.40 -31.67
CA VAL A 4 10.86 72.30 -31.18
C VAL A 4 9.75 72.49 -30.10
N LEU A 5 8.71 71.63 -30.24
CA LEU A 5 7.75 71.03 -29.28
C LEU A 5 6.55 71.93 -28.89
N ASN A 6 5.27 71.52 -28.96
CA ASN A 6 4.65 70.24 -28.54
C ASN A 6 3.17 70.22 -29.00
N PRO A 7 2.54 69.10 -29.42
CA PRO A 7 1.10 69.01 -29.66
C PRO A 7 0.42 68.29 -28.49
N ALA A 8 -0.04 69.05 -27.51
CA ALA A 8 -0.93 68.53 -26.48
C ALA A 8 -1.96 69.59 -26.07
N THR A 9 -3.03 69.74 -26.86
CA THR A 9 -4.31 70.28 -26.38
C THR A 9 -5.46 69.93 -27.34
N SER A 10 -6.55 69.45 -26.75
CA SER A 10 -7.94 69.45 -27.25
C SER A 10 -8.43 68.23 -28.04
N GLY A 11 -9.21 67.39 -27.37
CA GLY A 11 -10.18 66.52 -28.04
C GLY A 11 -10.64 65.31 -27.23
N ASN A 12 -11.71 65.47 -26.45
CA ASN A 12 -12.37 64.43 -25.65
C ASN A 12 -12.73 63.15 -26.44
N VAL A 13 -12.38 61.98 -25.92
CA VAL A 13 -12.95 60.67 -26.31
C VAL A 13 -13.50 59.99 -25.04
N PRO A 14 -14.75 59.49 -25.05
CA PRO A 14 -15.30 58.72 -23.93
C PRO A 14 -14.50 57.43 -23.72
N SER A 15 -14.01 57.23 -22.49
CA SER A 15 -13.41 55.96 -22.07
C SER A 15 -14.51 54.91 -21.93
N VAL A 16 -14.66 54.04 -22.93
CA VAL A 16 -15.30 52.74 -22.72
C VAL A 16 -14.34 51.93 -21.86
N SER A 17 -14.59 51.92 -20.55
CA SER A 17 -14.01 50.95 -19.63
C SER A 17 -14.41 49.55 -20.10
N SER A 18 -13.49 48.93 -20.83
CA SER A 18 -13.55 47.51 -21.16
C SER A 18 -13.40 46.74 -19.85
N PRO A 19 -14.23 45.73 -19.55
CA PRO A 19 -13.96 44.87 -18.42
C PRO A 19 -12.64 44.14 -18.70
N THR A 20 -11.65 44.42 -17.86
CA THR A 20 -10.43 43.62 -17.73
C THR A 20 -10.81 42.15 -17.61
N PRO A 21 -10.25 41.23 -18.41
CA PRO A 21 -10.31 39.82 -18.07
C PRO A 21 -9.40 39.64 -16.85
N THR A 22 -9.99 39.73 -15.66
CA THR A 22 -9.43 39.15 -14.45
C THR A 22 -9.23 37.68 -14.75
N THR A 23 -8.01 37.32 -15.16
CA THR A 23 -7.58 35.94 -15.31
C THR A 23 -7.34 35.43 -13.90
N THR A 24 -8.43 35.12 -13.22
CA THR A 24 -8.44 34.17 -12.13
C THR A 24 -7.97 32.84 -12.73
N PRO A 25 -6.87 32.22 -12.28
CA PRO A 25 -6.61 30.83 -12.63
C PRO A 25 -7.54 29.95 -11.78
N SER A 26 -8.85 30.11 -11.98
CA SER A 26 -9.84 29.06 -11.70
C SER A 26 -9.87 28.12 -12.90
N SER A 27 -8.71 27.65 -13.35
CA SER A 27 -8.66 26.52 -14.26
C SER A 27 -8.37 25.32 -13.40
N SER A 28 -9.45 24.65 -13.00
CA SER A 28 -9.46 23.21 -12.74
C SER A 28 -9.01 22.54 -14.04
N SER A 29 -7.71 22.66 -14.32
CA SER A 29 -7.04 21.90 -15.35
C SER A 29 -7.28 20.45 -14.96
N CYS A 30 -7.87 19.70 -15.89
CA CYS A 30 -7.94 18.26 -15.80
C CYS A 30 -6.51 17.74 -15.96
N LEU A 31 -5.68 17.97 -14.94
CA LEU A 31 -4.31 17.49 -14.89
C LEU A 31 -4.39 15.97 -14.91
N ASP A 32 -3.72 15.36 -15.88
CA ASP A 32 -3.67 13.91 -15.97
C ASP A 32 -2.71 13.36 -14.92
N TYR A 33 -3.26 13.12 -13.73
CA TYR A 33 -2.53 12.53 -12.62
C TYR A 33 -2.11 11.06 -12.86
N LYS A 34 -2.40 10.45 -14.02
CA LYS A 34 -1.76 9.19 -14.39
C LYS A 34 -0.25 9.35 -14.60
N ASN A 35 0.22 10.54 -14.98
CA ASN A 35 1.64 10.85 -15.07
C ASN A 35 2.24 11.11 -13.67
N GLU A 36 3.30 10.37 -13.33
CA GLU A 36 3.99 10.49 -12.04
C GLU A 36 4.62 11.86 -11.81
N ALA A 37 5.21 12.47 -12.83
CA ALA A 37 5.81 13.80 -12.71
C ALA A 37 4.76 14.87 -12.39
N VAL A 38 3.55 14.72 -12.94
CA VAL A 38 2.40 15.61 -12.64
C VAL A 38 1.93 15.41 -11.20
N ARG A 39 1.89 14.15 -10.72
CA ARG A 39 1.60 13.87 -9.31
C ARG A 39 2.66 14.49 -8.40
N LEU A 40 3.94 14.34 -8.71
CA LEU A 40 5.02 14.91 -7.93
C LEU A 40 4.92 16.44 -7.85
N ALA A 41 4.68 17.11 -8.98
CA ALA A 41 4.50 18.57 -9.02
C ALA A 41 3.32 19.07 -8.17
N SER A 42 2.33 18.22 -7.89
CA SER A 42 1.21 18.60 -7.00
C SER A 42 1.64 18.78 -5.53
N PHE A 43 2.78 18.23 -5.13
CA PHE A 43 3.30 18.33 -3.76
C PHE A 43 4.16 19.57 -3.52
N ASP A 44 4.10 20.56 -4.40
CA ASP A 44 4.61 21.90 -4.10
C ASP A 44 4.01 22.41 -2.77
N ASP A 45 4.84 22.97 -1.90
CA ASP A 45 4.51 23.34 -0.50
C ASP A 45 3.90 22.21 0.37
N TRP A 46 4.38 20.96 0.21
CA TRP A 46 3.95 19.85 1.06
C TRP A 46 4.27 20.09 2.56
N PRO A 47 3.30 19.98 3.48
CA PRO A 47 3.48 20.43 4.86
C PRO A 47 4.27 19.47 5.76
N VAL A 48 4.41 18.19 5.38
CA VAL A 48 5.02 17.14 6.22
C VAL A 48 6.08 16.30 5.48
N PRO A 49 7.08 16.93 4.83
CA PRO A 49 8.09 16.22 4.03
C PRO A 49 8.99 15.29 4.87
N ASP A 50 9.16 15.60 6.16
CA ASP A 50 9.96 14.80 7.09
C ASP A 50 9.23 13.53 7.56
N ILE A 51 7.90 13.50 7.45
CA ILE A 51 7.07 12.35 7.82
C ILE A 51 6.92 11.39 6.64
N VAL A 52 6.57 11.94 5.49
CA VAL A 52 6.42 11.19 4.25
C VAL A 52 6.85 12.04 3.06
N ARG A 53 7.74 11.48 2.24
CA ARG A 53 8.34 12.21 1.12
C ARG A 53 7.38 12.31 -0.06
N PRO A 54 7.27 13.49 -0.71
CA PRO A 54 6.52 13.66 -1.95
C PRO A 54 6.84 12.65 -3.04
N GLU A 55 8.11 12.26 -3.19
CA GLU A 55 8.52 11.28 -4.20
C GLU A 55 7.87 9.91 -3.97
N ASP A 56 7.81 9.47 -2.72
CA ASP A 56 7.23 8.17 -2.35
C ASP A 56 5.71 8.17 -2.54
N LEU A 57 5.04 9.28 -2.21
CA LEU A 57 3.60 9.47 -2.46
C LEU A 57 3.28 9.44 -3.96
N ALA A 58 4.01 10.22 -4.76
CA ALA A 58 3.82 10.26 -6.22
C ALA A 58 4.06 8.88 -6.86
N ARG A 59 5.13 8.19 -6.44
CA ARG A 59 5.48 6.83 -6.87
C ARG A 59 4.45 5.77 -6.45
N ALA A 60 3.75 5.99 -5.34
CA ALA A 60 2.63 5.16 -4.88
C ALA A 60 1.29 5.50 -5.56
N GLY A 61 1.28 6.47 -6.46
CA GLY A 61 0.10 6.83 -7.26
C GLY A 61 -0.74 7.97 -6.67
N PHE A 62 -0.26 8.64 -5.63
CA PHE A 62 -0.94 9.73 -4.95
C PHE A 62 -0.55 11.11 -5.49
N TYR A 63 -1.48 12.06 -5.44
CA TYR A 63 -1.25 13.49 -5.64
C TYR A 63 -1.84 14.27 -4.46
N SER A 64 -1.30 15.45 -4.16
CA SER A 64 -1.77 16.31 -3.07
C SER A 64 -3.09 16.97 -3.42
N LEU A 65 -3.98 17.08 -2.42
CA LEU A 65 -5.21 17.87 -2.51
C LEU A 65 -5.02 19.33 -2.10
N LYS A 66 -3.77 19.75 -1.79
CA LYS A 66 -3.43 21.10 -1.30
C LYS A 66 -4.18 21.52 -0.04
N ASN A 67 -4.62 20.55 0.75
CA ASN A 67 -5.28 20.75 2.03
C ASN A 67 -4.62 19.83 3.05
N GLU A 68 -3.86 20.38 3.99
CA GLU A 68 -3.09 19.62 4.97
C GLU A 68 -2.25 18.52 4.28
N ASP A 69 -2.21 17.32 4.85
CA ASP A 69 -1.52 16.14 4.31
C ASP A 69 -2.47 15.22 3.52
N ASN A 70 -3.58 15.75 3.01
CA ASN A 70 -4.54 14.95 2.27
C ASN A 70 -4.01 14.60 0.87
N THR A 71 -4.02 13.32 0.56
CA THR A 71 -3.55 12.77 -0.71
C THR A 71 -4.64 11.94 -1.39
N LYS A 72 -4.66 11.94 -2.72
CA LYS A 72 -5.65 11.19 -3.50
C LYS A 72 -4.99 10.35 -4.56
N CYS A 73 -5.43 9.10 -4.71
CA CYS A 73 -4.92 8.22 -5.74
C CYS A 73 -5.47 8.63 -7.12
N ALA A 74 -4.60 8.70 -8.13
CA ALA A 74 -5.01 8.98 -9.50
C ALA A 74 -5.87 7.88 -10.14
N PHE A 75 -5.81 6.65 -9.62
CA PHE A 75 -6.38 5.45 -10.24
C PHE A 75 -7.67 4.99 -9.55
N CYS A 76 -7.64 4.71 -8.24
CA CYS A 76 -8.84 4.31 -7.49
C CYS A 76 -9.62 5.48 -6.89
N LYS A 77 -9.06 6.70 -6.93
CA LYS A 77 -9.64 7.91 -6.31
C LYS A 77 -9.78 7.85 -4.79
N GLY A 78 -9.22 6.83 -4.14
CA GLY A 78 -9.11 6.72 -2.69
C GLY A 78 -8.28 7.86 -2.10
N VAL A 79 -8.63 8.28 -0.88
CA VAL A 79 -7.99 9.39 -0.18
C VAL A 79 -7.33 8.87 1.10
N VAL A 80 -6.09 9.28 1.35
CA VAL A 80 -5.32 8.98 2.57
C VAL A 80 -4.85 10.31 3.17
N ARG A 81 -4.86 10.39 4.49
CA ARG A 81 -4.60 11.59 5.30
C ARG A 81 -4.04 11.19 6.66
N ALA A 82 -3.57 12.16 7.44
CA ALA A 82 -2.97 11.94 8.74
C ALA A 82 -1.81 10.92 8.66
N TRP A 83 -0.88 11.18 7.76
CA TRP A 83 0.33 10.37 7.58
C TRP A 83 1.17 10.40 8.86
N GLU A 84 1.61 9.22 9.29
CA GLU A 84 2.39 9.03 10.50
C GLU A 84 3.86 8.70 10.19
N PRO A 85 4.79 8.97 11.13
CA PRO A 85 6.15 8.47 11.00
C PRO A 85 6.15 6.95 10.79
N ASN A 86 6.93 6.48 9.82
CA ASN A 86 7.06 5.08 9.38
C ASN A 86 5.95 4.56 8.45
N ASP A 87 4.97 5.38 8.09
CA ASP A 87 4.05 5.00 7.02
C ASP A 87 4.79 4.83 5.69
N VAL A 88 4.50 3.73 5.01
CA VAL A 88 5.03 3.47 3.67
C VAL A 88 3.88 3.61 2.67
N PRO A 89 3.90 4.59 1.76
CA PRO A 89 2.78 4.87 0.85
C PRO A 89 2.28 3.66 0.05
N ASP A 90 3.19 2.78 -0.39
CA ASP A 90 2.83 1.54 -1.10
C ASP A 90 2.04 0.57 -0.21
N ILE A 91 2.45 0.44 1.06
CA ILE A 91 1.81 -0.45 2.03
C ILE A 91 0.44 0.12 2.41
N GLU A 92 0.36 1.41 2.72
CA GLU A 92 -0.90 2.06 3.10
C GLU A 92 -1.91 2.06 1.94
N HIS A 93 -1.46 2.29 0.71
CA HIS A 93 -2.33 2.19 -0.45
C HIS A 93 -2.89 0.78 -0.62
N LYS A 94 -2.06 -0.26 -0.49
CA LYS A 94 -2.50 -1.66 -0.55
C LYS A 94 -3.46 -2.00 0.59
N ARG A 95 -3.17 -1.54 1.81
CA ARG A 95 -3.96 -1.79 3.01
C ARG A 95 -5.36 -1.20 2.90
N HIS A 96 -5.47 0.07 2.49
CA HIS A 96 -6.74 0.78 2.45
C HIS A 96 -7.55 0.54 1.16
N PHE A 97 -6.87 0.34 0.03
CA PHE A 97 -7.52 0.18 -1.27
C PHE A 97 -6.96 -1.04 -2.04
N PRO A 98 -7.09 -2.27 -1.51
CA PRO A 98 -6.49 -3.47 -2.10
C PRO A 98 -7.01 -3.79 -3.51
N ALA A 99 -8.22 -3.33 -3.85
CA ALA A 99 -8.83 -3.49 -5.18
C ALA A 99 -8.42 -2.40 -6.19
N CYS A 100 -7.55 -1.46 -5.81
CA CYS A 100 -7.07 -0.42 -6.72
C CYS A 100 -6.32 -1.05 -7.91
N PRO A 101 -6.64 -0.69 -9.17
CA PRO A 101 -5.94 -1.23 -10.34
C PRO A 101 -4.42 -0.97 -10.33
N PHE A 102 -4.00 0.16 -9.75
CA PHE A 102 -2.58 0.50 -9.58
C PHE A 102 -1.92 -0.33 -8.48
N VAL A 103 -2.64 -0.64 -7.40
CA VAL A 103 -2.14 -1.55 -6.37
C VAL A 103 -1.89 -2.93 -6.97
N ILE A 104 -2.87 -3.46 -7.69
CA ILE A 104 -2.82 -4.80 -8.27
C ILE A 104 -1.69 -4.93 -9.30
N SER A 105 -1.59 -3.96 -10.22
CA SER A 105 -0.67 -4.06 -11.36
C SER A 105 0.74 -3.50 -11.12
N VAL A 106 0.91 -2.55 -10.19
CA VAL A 106 2.20 -1.88 -9.96
C VAL A 106 2.74 -2.14 -8.56
N ILE A 107 1.96 -1.86 -7.52
CA ILE A 107 2.47 -1.92 -6.14
C ILE A 107 2.75 -3.35 -5.69
N ASN A 108 1.82 -4.29 -5.92
CA ASN A 108 1.99 -5.68 -5.53
C ASN A 108 3.30 -6.27 -6.08
N PRO A 109 3.59 -6.21 -7.40
CA PRO A 109 4.88 -6.67 -7.93
C PRO A 109 6.12 -6.04 -7.27
N ARG A 110 6.08 -4.74 -6.94
CA ARG A 110 7.20 -4.06 -6.24
C ARG A 110 7.44 -4.63 -4.84
N LEU A 111 6.36 -4.86 -4.10
CA LEU A 111 6.43 -5.42 -2.75
C LEU A 111 6.93 -6.88 -2.77
N GLU A 112 6.48 -7.69 -3.73
CA GLU A 112 6.95 -9.07 -3.89
C GLU A 112 8.44 -9.12 -4.27
N THR A 113 8.90 -8.24 -5.18
CA THR A 113 10.31 -8.17 -5.61
C THR A 113 11.24 -7.80 -4.45
N SER A 114 10.80 -6.91 -3.56
CA SER A 114 11.54 -6.50 -2.36
C SER A 114 11.71 -7.63 -1.34
N SER A 115 10.83 -8.64 -1.40
CA SER A 115 10.90 -9.85 -0.54
C SER A 115 11.70 -11.00 -1.17
N SER A 116 12.07 -10.89 -2.45
CA SER A 116 12.75 -11.93 -3.23
C SER A 116 14.22 -11.63 -3.53
N SER A 117 14.71 -10.41 -3.28
CA SER A 117 16.15 -10.09 -3.30
C SER A 117 16.94 -10.63 -2.09
N SER A 118 16.28 -11.27 -1.12
CA SER A 118 16.90 -12.18 -0.14
C SER A 118 16.73 -13.66 -0.50
N ARG A 119 16.30 -13.96 -1.74
CA ARG A 119 16.08 -15.32 -2.24
C ARG A 119 16.72 -15.51 -3.61
N ASP A 120 18.03 -15.26 -3.73
CA ASP A 120 18.88 -16.26 -4.38
C ASP A 120 19.08 -17.43 -3.41
N GLY A 121 17.95 -17.97 -2.97
CA GLY A 121 17.83 -19.23 -2.31
C GLY A 121 17.13 -20.08 -3.34
N ASN A 122 17.92 -20.68 -4.23
CA ASN A 122 17.58 -21.92 -4.88
C ASN A 122 16.69 -22.72 -3.91
N LEU A 123 15.38 -22.77 -4.15
CA LEU A 123 14.47 -23.67 -3.45
C LEU A 123 14.82 -25.08 -3.93
N ARG A 124 16.02 -25.52 -3.58
CA ARG A 124 16.25 -26.93 -3.35
C ARG A 124 15.21 -27.30 -2.31
N PRO A 125 14.44 -28.37 -2.52
CA PRO A 125 13.79 -29.03 -1.41
C PRO A 125 14.83 -29.11 -0.30
N MET A 126 14.48 -28.66 0.91
CA MET A 126 15.26 -29.03 2.09
C MET A 126 15.24 -30.55 2.09
N HIS A 127 16.26 -31.15 1.47
CA HIS A 127 16.59 -32.52 1.77
C HIS A 127 16.98 -32.44 3.22
N VAL A 128 16.02 -32.78 4.09
CA VAL A 128 16.32 -33.23 5.43
C VAL A 128 17.23 -34.43 5.20
N THR A 129 18.53 -34.14 5.17
CA THR A 129 19.50 -35.18 5.41
C THR A 129 19.30 -35.46 6.88
N ASN A 130 18.98 -36.71 7.19
CA ASN A 130 19.23 -37.21 8.52
C ASN A 130 20.74 -37.09 8.67
N ILE A 131 21.18 -35.99 9.26
CA ILE A 131 22.58 -35.87 9.65
C ILE A 131 22.67 -36.81 10.83
N ASP A 132 23.16 -38.02 10.58
CA ASP A 132 23.56 -38.96 11.61
C ASP A 132 24.77 -38.35 12.34
N LEU A 133 24.50 -37.37 13.20
CA LEU A 133 25.46 -36.87 14.17
C LEU A 133 25.45 -37.88 15.31
N ASP A 134 26.53 -38.66 15.42
CA ASP A 134 26.86 -39.55 16.55
C ASP A 134 27.03 -38.80 17.91
N GLY A 135 26.48 -37.58 18.02
CA GLY A 135 26.56 -36.72 19.19
C GLY A 135 25.21 -36.54 19.85
N ASP A 136 25.22 -36.56 21.19
CA ASP A 136 24.06 -36.46 22.08
C ASP A 136 23.18 -35.22 21.77
N LEU A 137 22.16 -35.44 20.95
CA LEU A 137 21.23 -34.44 20.43
C LEU A 137 20.45 -33.71 21.54
N ASP A 138 20.29 -34.35 22.70
CA ASP A 138 19.56 -33.80 23.84
C ASP A 138 20.35 -32.65 24.52
N GLU A 139 21.69 -32.72 24.54
CA GLU A 139 22.53 -31.66 25.14
C GLU A 139 22.58 -30.40 24.26
N LEU A 140 22.70 -30.57 22.93
CA LEU A 140 22.67 -29.44 22.00
C LEU A 140 21.29 -28.77 21.96
N GLY A 141 20.21 -29.58 22.01
CA GLY A 141 18.85 -29.08 22.14
C GLY A 141 18.66 -28.23 23.41
N ALA A 142 19.17 -28.69 24.55
CA ALA A 142 19.12 -27.95 25.81
C ALA A 142 19.89 -26.62 25.75
N ARG A 143 21.09 -26.60 25.15
CA ARG A 143 21.91 -25.38 25.00
C ARG A 143 21.27 -24.31 24.13
N LEU A 144 20.46 -24.73 23.16
CA LEU A 144 19.70 -23.83 22.28
C LEU A 144 18.32 -23.47 22.84
N GLY A 145 17.98 -23.95 24.05
CA GLY A 145 16.67 -23.74 24.66
C GLY A 145 15.53 -24.43 23.91
N VAL A 146 15.85 -25.42 23.06
CA VAL A 146 14.86 -26.17 22.29
C VAL A 146 14.20 -27.17 23.21
N GLN A 147 12.93 -26.93 23.54
CA GLN A 147 12.14 -27.86 24.33
C GLN A 147 11.73 -29.05 23.47
N LYS A 148 11.97 -30.26 23.98
CA LYS A 148 11.44 -31.49 23.38
C LYS A 148 9.92 -31.45 23.41
N HIS A 149 9.30 -31.30 22.24
CA HIS A 149 7.85 -31.35 22.13
C HIS A 149 7.40 -32.81 21.98
N ASN A 150 6.43 -33.23 22.80
CA ASN A 150 5.85 -34.57 22.73
C ASN A 150 4.77 -34.63 21.65
N GLY A 151 5.16 -34.40 20.39
CA GLY A 151 4.27 -34.45 19.23
C GLY A 151 3.00 -33.58 19.35
N PRO A 152 2.09 -33.68 18.38
CA PRO A 152 0.76 -33.06 18.49
C PRO A 152 -0.10 -33.85 19.48
N LYS A 153 -0.78 -33.13 20.38
CA LYS A 153 -1.71 -33.74 21.36
C LYS A 153 -2.86 -34.52 20.71
N ARG A 154 -3.23 -34.18 19.48
CA ARG A 154 -4.26 -34.87 18.70
C ARG A 154 -3.72 -35.27 17.32
N PRO A 155 -2.98 -36.38 17.23
CA PRO A 155 -2.36 -36.81 15.98
C PRO A 155 -3.40 -37.17 14.90
N ASP A 156 -4.59 -37.59 15.34
CA ASP A 156 -5.74 -37.97 14.50
C ASP A 156 -6.26 -36.80 13.63
N TYR A 157 -5.94 -35.56 14.03
CA TYR A 157 -6.29 -34.31 13.34
C TYR A 157 -5.06 -33.62 12.73
N GLY A 158 -3.96 -34.36 12.55
CA GLY A 158 -2.69 -33.84 12.06
C GLY A 158 -2.74 -33.35 10.61
N THR A 159 -3.63 -33.91 9.78
CA THR A 159 -3.78 -33.52 8.37
C THR A 159 -5.02 -32.65 8.13
N VAL A 160 -4.98 -31.76 7.14
CA VAL A 160 -6.15 -30.94 6.75
C VAL A 160 -7.36 -31.82 6.44
N GLU A 161 -7.17 -32.94 5.76
CA GLU A 161 -8.25 -33.87 5.41
C GLU A 161 -8.88 -34.51 6.66
N SER A 162 -8.06 -34.93 7.63
CA SER A 162 -8.57 -35.49 8.88
C SER A 162 -9.38 -34.47 9.69
N ARG A 163 -8.96 -33.19 9.65
CA ARG A 163 -9.72 -32.08 10.24
C ARG A 163 -11.02 -31.82 9.50
N LEU A 164 -11.01 -31.82 8.17
CA LEU A 164 -12.22 -31.61 7.37
C LEU A 164 -13.27 -32.68 7.67
N ARG A 165 -12.86 -33.95 7.82
CA ARG A 165 -13.75 -35.06 8.19
C ARG A 165 -14.45 -34.88 9.53
N SER A 166 -13.88 -34.09 10.44
CA SER A 166 -14.50 -33.81 11.75
C SER A 166 -15.75 -32.94 11.66
N PHE A 167 -15.92 -32.17 10.58
CA PHE A 167 -17.07 -31.27 10.37
C PHE A 167 -18.31 -31.96 9.79
N SER A 168 -18.41 -33.30 9.86
CA SER A 168 -19.53 -34.06 9.27
C SER A 168 -20.91 -33.67 9.83
N SER A 169 -20.97 -33.20 11.07
CA SER A 169 -22.18 -32.69 11.73
C SER A 169 -22.18 -31.16 11.90
N TRP A 170 -21.35 -30.46 11.13
CA TRP A 170 -21.30 -28.99 11.14
C TRP A 170 -22.58 -28.40 10.58
N SER A 171 -23.10 -27.38 11.27
CA SER A 171 -24.32 -26.71 10.82
C SER A 171 -24.04 -25.87 9.56
N PRO A 172 -24.82 -26.04 8.47
CA PRO A 172 -24.59 -25.32 7.22
C PRO A 172 -24.91 -23.82 7.32
N ASN A 173 -25.55 -23.39 8.42
CA ASN A 173 -25.96 -22.00 8.65
C ASN A 173 -24.88 -21.15 9.33
N LEU A 174 -23.69 -21.70 9.60
CA LEU A 174 -22.58 -20.92 10.14
C LEU A 174 -21.80 -20.24 9.03
N ILE A 175 -21.38 -19.00 9.30
CA ILE A 175 -20.64 -18.15 8.34
C ILE A 175 -19.29 -18.76 7.96
N GLN A 176 -18.66 -19.51 8.87
CA GLN A 176 -17.37 -20.14 8.63
C GLN A 176 -17.53 -21.48 7.92
N THR A 177 -16.75 -21.70 6.86
CA THR A 177 -16.76 -22.97 6.14
C THR A 177 -15.81 -23.98 6.80
N PRO A 178 -16.18 -25.28 6.84
CA PRO A 178 -15.30 -26.37 7.27
C PRO A 178 -13.93 -26.34 6.62
N GLU A 179 -13.85 -25.98 5.33
CA GLU A 179 -12.59 -25.91 4.58
C GLU A 179 -11.64 -24.87 5.15
N ILE A 180 -12.13 -23.65 5.41
CA ILE A 180 -11.33 -22.56 5.97
C ILE A 180 -10.86 -22.92 7.38
N LEU A 181 -11.74 -23.50 8.19
CA LEU A 181 -11.40 -23.93 9.55
C LEU A 181 -10.36 -25.06 9.54
N ALA A 182 -10.51 -26.07 8.69
CA ALA A 182 -9.57 -27.18 8.57
C ALA A 182 -8.19 -26.73 8.03
N GLN A 183 -8.16 -25.82 7.06
CA GLN A 183 -6.92 -25.21 6.55
C GLN A 183 -6.22 -24.39 7.65
N ALA A 184 -6.99 -23.67 8.47
CA ALA A 184 -6.48 -22.89 9.60
C ALA A 184 -6.09 -23.74 10.83
N GLY A 185 -6.21 -25.07 10.77
CA GLY A 185 -5.78 -25.97 11.85
C GLY A 185 -6.88 -26.35 12.85
N PHE A 186 -8.13 -25.92 12.63
CA PHE A 186 -9.25 -26.24 13.50
C PHE A 186 -9.93 -27.55 13.08
N TYR A 187 -10.50 -28.24 14.05
CA TYR A 187 -11.32 -29.44 13.88
C TYR A 187 -12.54 -29.32 14.80
N TYR A 188 -13.60 -30.06 14.49
CA TYR A 188 -14.90 -29.97 15.16
C TYR A 188 -15.12 -31.18 16.06
N GLU A 189 -15.44 -30.93 17.33
CA GLU A 189 -15.72 -31.96 18.34
C GLU A 189 -17.23 -32.19 18.55
N GLY A 190 -18.10 -31.49 17.80
CA GLY A 190 -19.55 -31.53 17.97
C GLY A 190 -20.09 -30.44 18.90
N LEU A 191 -21.41 -30.28 18.92
CA LEU A 191 -22.13 -29.50 19.93
C LEU A 191 -22.70 -30.48 20.95
N SER A 192 -22.27 -30.38 22.21
CA SER A 192 -22.84 -31.11 23.35
C SER A 192 -24.08 -30.43 23.89
#